data_AF-A0A413Q4B6-F1
#
_entry.id   AF-A0A413Q4B6-F1
#
_cell.length_a   1.000
_cell.length_b   1.000
_cell.length_c   1.000
_cell.angle_alpha   90.00
_cell.angle_beta   90.00
_cell.angle_gamma   90.00
#
_symmetry.space_group_name_H-M   'P 1'
#
loop_
_entity.id
_entity.type
_entity.pdbx_description
1 polymer ?
#
loop_
_entity_poly.entity_id
_entity_poly.type
_entity_poly.pdbx_seq_one_letter_code
_entity_poly.pdbx_strand_id
1 'polypeptide(L)'
;MNKRWIVFVVVFFTVIHMDSLKAKGDCEQQVILESVRYSYMDDINVIDINNGLLPANDGNWYYYVDGNIDYNFNDVVENPYGWWYVEHGKVRFDFNGVAQNLYGDWLIKNGKVDFSNSGVLKVKSKSFFRGKCNSYDGWYNFVNGKIKKNKTVAQNVNGWWYVDDNGKVDFLYNGIANNKNGNWVIHNGKVNFNYNGLIYDNGVGYYCKNGRLCEDVTNIINIDGEWYYVIKGIVYNSNDPIVAKNENGWWYVGTNGKVDFNYEGVAQNKNGWWYLKNGKVDFDKKMIFTDPKTGINYNIINGKATIIKQKDEWELPVM
;
A
#
# COMPACT_ATOMS: atom_id res chain seq x y z
N MET A 1 34.99 -25.73 -14.75
CA MET A 1 33.57 -25.72 -15.17
C MET A 1 32.80 -26.61 -14.21
N ASN A 2 31.86 -26.07 -13.44
CA ASN A 2 30.80 -26.89 -12.82
C ASN A 2 29.55 -26.00 -12.69
N LYS A 3 28.54 -26.32 -13.50
CA LYS A 3 27.26 -25.61 -13.59
C LYS A 3 26.37 -26.02 -12.41
N ARG A 4 25.80 -25.05 -11.71
CA ARG A 4 24.71 -25.26 -10.75
C ARG A 4 23.38 -25.21 -11.51
N TRP A 5 22.52 -26.19 -11.28
CA TRP A 5 21.12 -26.15 -11.72
C TRP A 5 20.22 -25.93 -10.51
N ILE A 6 19.24 -25.04 -10.66
CA ILE A 6 18.13 -24.80 -9.73
C ILE A 6 16.94 -25.61 -10.26
N VAL A 7 16.35 -26.47 -9.42
CA VAL A 7 15.11 -27.18 -9.75
C VAL A 7 14.01 -26.66 -8.82
N PHE A 8 12.95 -26.12 -9.41
CA PHE A 8 11.70 -25.80 -8.72
C PHE A 8 10.82 -27.06 -8.69
N VAL A 9 10.28 -27.42 -7.53
CA VAL A 9 9.27 -28.48 -7.41
C VAL A 9 7.97 -27.87 -6.89
N VAL A 10 6.91 -28.05 -7.67
CA VAL A 10 5.52 -27.71 -7.34
C VAL A 10 4.92 -28.92 -6.62
N VAL A 11 4.32 -28.71 -5.45
CA VAL A 11 3.72 -29.77 -4.63
C VAL A 11 2.21 -29.83 -4.88
N PHE A 12 1.70 -31.03 -5.20
CA PHE A 12 0.28 -31.37 -5.12
C PHE A 12 0.07 -32.30 -3.91
N PHE A 13 -1.00 -32.05 -3.13
CA PHE A 13 -1.39 -32.91 -2.02
C PHE A 13 -2.50 -33.88 -2.45
N THR A 14 -2.36 -35.14 -2.05
CA THR A 14 -3.47 -36.10 -2.03
C THR A 14 -3.58 -36.67 -0.61
N VAL A 15 -4.78 -36.59 -0.04
CA VAL A 15 -5.10 -37.11 1.30
C VAL A 15 -5.51 -38.58 1.17
N ILE A 16 -4.96 -39.46 2.01
CA ILE A 16 -5.43 -40.85 2.13
C ILE A 16 -5.78 -41.14 3.60
N HIS A 17 -6.99 -41.67 3.82
CA HIS A 17 -7.54 -42.15 5.09
C HIS A 17 -6.87 -43.46 5.54
N MET A 18 -6.62 -43.61 6.84
CA MET A 18 -6.13 -44.85 7.46
C MET A 18 -7.29 -45.72 7.94
N ASP A 19 -7.24 -47.02 7.64
CA ASP A 19 -7.95 -48.04 8.42
C ASP A 19 -7.01 -49.19 8.84
N SER A 20 -6.92 -49.33 10.16
CA SER A 20 -6.68 -50.50 11.03
C SER A 20 -5.67 -51.59 10.64
N LEU A 21 -4.75 -51.90 11.58
CA LEU A 21 -4.29 -53.29 11.83
C LEU A 21 -4.11 -53.55 13.35
N LYS A 22 -4.64 -54.71 13.77
CA LYS A 22 -4.75 -55.25 15.14
C LYS A 22 -3.46 -55.97 15.60
N ALA A 23 -3.34 -56.09 16.93
CA ALA A 23 -2.24 -56.64 17.72
C ALA A 23 -2.14 -58.18 17.82
N LYS A 24 -0.92 -58.68 18.12
CA LYS A 24 -0.50 -59.86 18.95
C LYS A 24 1.01 -60.12 18.67
N GLY A 25 1.93 -60.51 19.54
CA GLY A 25 2.00 -60.99 20.93
C GLY A 25 3.50 -61.18 21.31
N ASP A 26 3.76 -61.66 22.54
CA ASP A 26 4.97 -61.50 23.37
C ASP A 26 6.38 -61.96 22.89
N CYS A 27 7.39 -61.28 23.47
CA CYS A 27 8.59 -61.78 24.15
C CYS A 27 10.00 -61.42 23.59
N GLU A 28 10.87 -61.06 24.54
CA GLU A 28 12.33 -60.87 24.54
C GLU A 28 12.93 -59.54 24.02
N GLN A 29 13.28 -58.68 25.00
CA GLN A 29 14.24 -57.59 24.85
C GLN A 29 15.67 -58.15 24.70
N GLN A 30 16.23 -58.05 23.50
CA GLN A 30 17.67 -58.00 23.31
C GLN A 30 17.99 -57.16 22.08
N VAL A 31 18.12 -55.84 22.26
CA VAL A 31 18.51 -54.93 21.17
C VAL A 31 20.03 -54.96 21.04
N ILE A 32 20.50 -55.77 20.10
CA ILE A 32 21.85 -55.68 19.54
C ILE A 32 21.86 -54.47 18.58
N LEU A 33 22.74 -53.52 18.86
CA LEU A 33 23.11 -52.42 17.98
C LEU A 33 23.88 -53.00 16.78
N GLU A 34 23.20 -53.24 15.67
CA GLU A 34 23.86 -53.45 14.38
C GLU A 34 23.25 -52.57 13.29
N SER A 35 24.16 -51.86 12.64
CA SER A 35 23.99 -51.01 11.47
C SER A 35 23.08 -51.60 10.40
N VAL A 36 22.03 -50.88 10.01
CA VAL A 36 21.26 -51.20 8.79
C VAL A 36 21.48 -50.12 7.74
N ARG A 37 22.00 -50.57 6.59
CA ARG A 37 22.19 -49.83 5.35
C ARG A 37 20.86 -49.35 4.77
N TYR A 38 20.91 -48.16 4.17
CA TYR A 38 19.88 -47.59 3.31
C TYR A 38 19.51 -48.53 2.16
N SER A 39 18.21 -48.74 1.97
CA SER A 39 17.60 -48.99 0.67
C SER A 39 16.12 -48.60 0.71
N TYR A 40 15.78 -47.55 -0.05
CA TYR A 40 14.44 -47.19 -0.51
C TYR A 40 13.28 -47.36 0.47
N MET A 41 12.94 -46.30 1.22
CA MET A 41 11.59 -46.06 1.72
C MET A 41 11.25 -44.56 1.59
N ASP A 42 10.16 -44.29 0.90
CA ASP A 42 9.57 -42.97 0.70
C ASP A 42 9.19 -42.31 2.04
N ASP A 43 9.46 -41.01 2.16
CA ASP A 43 8.85 -40.05 3.08
C ASP A 43 8.63 -40.46 4.56
N ILE A 44 9.69 -40.93 5.24
CA ILE A 44 9.78 -40.82 6.70
C ILE A 44 10.58 -39.57 7.03
N ASN A 45 9.98 -38.63 7.76
CA ASN A 45 10.69 -37.54 8.45
C ASN A 45 11.71 -38.15 9.42
N VAL A 46 12.91 -38.46 8.95
CA VAL A 46 14.02 -38.81 9.83
C VAL A 46 14.41 -37.53 10.54
N ILE A 47 13.93 -37.37 11.77
CA ILE A 47 14.39 -36.31 12.67
C ILE A 47 15.89 -36.54 12.85
N ASP A 48 16.70 -35.64 12.31
CA ASP A 48 18.13 -35.65 12.59
C ASP A 48 18.32 -35.27 14.06
N ILE A 49 18.44 -36.29 14.91
CA ILE A 49 18.55 -36.13 16.37
C ILE A 49 19.86 -35.45 16.80
N ASN A 50 20.78 -35.19 15.87
CA ASN A 50 22.05 -34.55 16.15
C ASN A 50 22.12 -33.11 15.65
N ASN A 51 21.14 -32.65 14.86
CA ASN A 51 21.17 -31.32 14.25
C ASN A 51 19.84 -30.58 14.38
N GLY A 52 19.92 -29.26 14.56
CA GLY A 52 18.77 -28.38 14.62
C GLY A 52 18.20 -28.19 16.03
N LEU A 53 16.96 -27.68 16.09
CA LEU A 53 16.33 -27.28 17.34
C LEU A 53 15.59 -28.46 18.01
N LEU A 54 16.15 -28.96 19.11
CA LEU A 54 15.68 -30.18 19.80
C LEU A 54 15.44 -29.95 21.30
N PRO A 55 14.45 -30.62 21.91
CA PRO A 55 14.26 -30.62 23.35
C PRO A 55 15.36 -31.43 24.06
N ALA A 56 15.74 -30.99 25.26
CA ALA A 56 16.65 -31.70 26.14
C ALA A 56 15.96 -32.13 27.44
N ASN A 57 16.60 -33.05 28.17
CA ASN A 57 16.07 -33.65 29.41
C ASN A 57 15.91 -32.63 30.55
N ASP A 58 16.53 -31.47 30.46
CA ASP A 58 16.43 -30.37 31.43
C ASP A 58 15.17 -29.49 31.20
N GLY A 59 14.33 -29.85 30.24
CA GLY A 59 13.12 -29.11 29.88
C GLY A 59 13.36 -27.90 28.98
N ASN A 60 14.61 -27.63 28.59
CA ASN A 60 14.96 -26.57 27.64
C ASN A 60 15.09 -27.12 26.22
N TRP A 61 15.07 -26.23 25.23
CA TRP A 61 15.31 -26.58 23.84
C TRP A 61 16.60 -25.90 23.37
N TYR A 62 17.46 -26.65 22.70
CA TYR A 62 18.76 -26.19 22.23
C TYR A 62 18.95 -26.43 20.75
N TYR A 63 19.79 -25.61 20.12
CA TYR A 63 20.22 -25.79 18.75
C TYR A 63 21.50 -26.62 18.70
N TYR A 64 21.44 -27.80 18.09
CA TYR A 64 22.54 -28.75 17.98
C TYR A 64 23.20 -28.70 16.59
N VAL A 65 24.52 -28.89 16.57
CA VAL A 65 25.34 -29.14 15.38
C VAL A 65 26.25 -30.33 15.70
N ASP A 66 26.11 -31.41 14.93
CA ASP A 66 26.87 -32.67 15.13
C ASP A 66 26.82 -33.18 16.59
N GLY A 67 25.63 -33.12 17.20
CA GLY A 67 25.37 -33.58 18.57
C GLY A 67 25.84 -32.63 19.68
N ASN A 68 26.43 -31.48 19.36
CA ASN A 68 26.89 -30.48 20.32
C ASN A 68 26.02 -29.21 20.26
N ILE A 69 25.79 -28.56 21.40
CA ILE A 69 25.06 -27.28 21.45
C ILE A 69 25.91 -26.18 20.81
N ASP A 70 25.36 -25.47 19.82
CA ASP A 70 25.99 -24.27 19.27
C ASP A 70 25.59 -23.03 20.09
N TYR A 71 26.40 -22.70 21.10
CA TYR A 71 26.20 -21.51 21.95
C TYR A 71 26.38 -20.17 21.23
N ASN A 72 26.86 -20.16 19.99
CA ASN A 72 26.94 -18.95 19.17
C ASN A 72 25.69 -18.76 18.29
N PHE A 73 24.80 -19.76 18.25
CA PHE A 73 23.59 -19.71 17.44
C PHE A 73 22.58 -18.69 17.99
N ASN A 74 22.19 -17.75 17.13
CA ASN A 74 21.22 -16.71 17.43
C ASN A 74 20.36 -16.48 16.19
N ASP A 75 19.12 -16.97 16.22
CA ASP A 75 18.22 -16.94 15.06
C ASP A 75 16.76 -17.19 15.48
N VAL A 76 15.83 -16.97 14.54
CA VAL A 76 14.48 -17.54 14.60
C VAL A 76 14.45 -18.77 13.70
N VAL A 77 14.35 -19.95 14.31
CA VAL A 77 14.48 -21.25 13.60
C VAL A 77 13.24 -22.11 13.77
N GLU A 78 12.95 -22.90 12.74
CA GLU A 78 11.80 -23.80 12.73
C GLU A 78 12.12 -25.20 13.22
N ASN A 79 11.11 -25.82 13.83
CA ASN A 79 11.03 -27.26 14.03
C ASN A 79 9.57 -27.71 13.83
N PRO A 80 9.24 -29.01 13.95
CA PRO A 80 7.87 -29.50 13.76
C PRO A 80 6.80 -28.84 14.63
N TYR A 81 7.19 -28.17 15.72
CA TYR A 81 6.28 -27.50 16.66
C TYR A 81 6.09 -26.00 16.39
N GLY A 82 6.86 -25.43 15.45
CA GLY A 82 6.77 -24.04 15.02
C GLY A 82 8.12 -23.34 14.96
N TRP A 83 8.10 -22.01 14.90
CA TRP A 83 9.29 -21.18 14.80
C TRP A 83 9.59 -20.55 16.15
N TRP A 84 10.84 -20.64 16.59
CA TRP A 84 11.26 -20.28 17.93
C TRP A 84 12.46 -19.34 17.90
N TYR A 85 12.46 -18.35 18.80
CA TYR A 85 13.62 -17.49 19.00
C TYR A 85 14.66 -18.21 19.87
N VAL A 86 15.84 -18.40 19.29
CA VAL A 86 17.00 -19.01 19.93
C VAL A 86 18.06 -17.93 20.15
N GLU A 87 18.57 -17.86 21.38
CA GLU A 87 19.64 -16.97 21.78
C GLU A 87 20.68 -17.77 22.54
N HIS A 88 21.96 -17.61 22.16
CA HIS A 88 23.07 -18.38 22.70
C HIS A 88 22.82 -19.90 22.68
N GLY A 89 22.27 -20.40 21.57
CA GLY A 89 21.97 -21.82 21.38
C GLY A 89 20.75 -22.35 22.15
N LYS A 90 20.04 -21.52 22.92
CA LYS A 90 18.89 -21.93 23.75
C LYS A 90 17.61 -21.16 23.38
N VAL A 91 16.46 -21.83 23.37
CA VAL A 91 15.15 -21.15 23.18
C VAL A 91 14.84 -20.22 24.35
N ARG A 92 14.42 -19.01 24.02
CA ARG A 92 14.00 -17.99 24.98
C ARG A 92 12.49 -17.98 25.17
N PHE A 93 11.95 -18.95 25.92
CA PHE A 93 10.50 -19.05 26.18
C PHE A 93 9.89 -17.83 26.90
N ASP A 94 10.72 -17.02 27.56
CA ASP A 94 10.34 -15.78 28.23
C ASP A 94 10.26 -14.57 27.28
N PHE A 95 10.81 -14.69 26.06
CA PHE A 95 10.96 -13.57 25.15
C PHE A 95 9.64 -13.15 24.50
N ASN A 96 9.34 -11.86 24.61
CA ASN A 96 8.23 -11.19 23.95
C ASN A 96 8.77 -9.93 23.25
N GLY A 97 8.67 -9.87 21.94
CA GLY A 97 9.31 -8.80 21.16
C GLY A 97 9.44 -9.15 19.69
N VAL A 98 10.48 -8.61 19.06
CA VAL A 98 10.82 -8.91 17.66
C VAL A 98 12.18 -9.57 17.60
N ALA A 99 12.29 -10.65 16.82
CA ALA A 99 13.54 -11.32 16.51
C ALA A 99 13.66 -11.58 15.00
N GLN A 100 14.89 -11.64 14.50
CA GLN A 100 15.19 -11.72 13.08
C GLN A 100 15.69 -13.10 12.67
N ASN A 101 15.32 -13.53 11.47
CA ASN A 101 16.03 -14.54 10.69
C ASN A 101 16.28 -14.06 9.26
N LEU A 102 16.83 -14.94 8.40
CA LEU A 102 17.05 -14.64 6.98
C LEU A 102 15.78 -14.25 6.21
N TYR A 103 14.61 -14.66 6.68
CA TYR A 103 13.34 -14.37 6.03
C TYR A 103 12.72 -13.05 6.49
N GLY A 104 13.12 -12.50 7.63
CA GLY A 104 12.69 -11.17 8.08
C GLY A 104 12.66 -11.00 9.60
N ASP A 105 11.92 -9.98 10.04
CA ASP A 105 11.75 -9.63 11.45
C ASP A 105 10.37 -10.12 11.93
N TRP A 106 10.34 -10.98 12.94
CA TRP A 106 9.16 -11.72 13.38
C TRP A 106 8.74 -11.31 14.80
N LEU A 107 7.44 -11.16 15.01
CA LEU A 107 6.83 -11.00 16.31
C LEU A 107 6.92 -12.33 17.07
N ILE A 108 7.56 -12.28 18.23
CA ILE A 108 7.73 -13.40 19.13
C ILE A 108 6.86 -13.17 20.37
N LYS A 109 6.11 -14.20 20.75
CA LYS A 109 5.38 -14.27 22.02
C LYS A 109 5.74 -15.56 22.74
N ASN A 110 6.20 -15.42 23.98
CA ASN A 110 6.66 -16.55 24.80
C ASN A 110 7.67 -17.45 24.05
N GLY A 111 8.64 -16.83 23.38
CA GLY A 111 9.68 -17.50 22.59
C GLY A 111 9.26 -18.04 21.23
N LYS A 112 7.97 -18.07 20.90
CA LYS A 112 7.44 -18.59 19.64
C LYS A 112 7.00 -17.48 18.68
N VAL A 113 7.18 -17.64 17.37
CA VAL A 113 6.61 -16.72 16.38
C VAL A 113 5.08 -16.73 16.46
N ASP A 114 4.49 -15.53 16.54
CA ASP A 114 3.04 -15.33 16.49
C ASP A 114 2.58 -14.99 15.07
N PHE A 115 2.34 -16.03 14.26
CA PHE A 115 1.82 -15.87 12.90
C PHE A 115 0.39 -15.33 12.82
N SER A 116 -0.36 -15.31 13.93
CA SER A 116 -1.75 -14.83 13.93
C SER A 116 -1.84 -13.30 13.93
N ASN A 117 -0.75 -12.61 14.27
CA ASN A 117 -0.77 -11.17 14.43
C ASN A 117 -0.68 -10.43 13.09
N SER A 118 -1.66 -9.57 12.81
CA SER A 118 -1.59 -8.59 11.73
C SER A 118 -2.12 -7.23 12.20
N GLY A 119 -1.45 -6.15 11.79
CA GLY A 119 -1.76 -4.78 12.19
C GLY A 119 -0.59 -4.08 12.88
N VAL A 120 -0.86 -2.87 13.35
CA VAL A 120 0.15 -1.99 13.95
C VAL A 120 0.29 -2.27 15.45
N LEU A 121 1.47 -2.71 15.88
CA LEU A 121 1.77 -3.04 17.28
C LEU A 121 3.01 -2.29 17.78
N LYS A 122 2.94 -1.80 19.02
CA LYS A 122 4.11 -1.23 19.71
C LYS A 122 4.99 -2.35 20.23
N VAL A 123 6.28 -2.28 19.91
CA VAL A 123 7.29 -3.20 20.41
C VAL A 123 8.47 -2.42 20.97
N LYS A 124 9.07 -2.97 22.02
CA LYS A 124 10.34 -2.51 22.56
C LYS A 124 11.14 -3.73 23.01
N SER A 125 12.12 -4.12 22.21
CA SER A 125 12.91 -5.32 22.46
C SER A 125 14.31 -5.21 21.86
N LYS A 126 15.22 -6.04 22.38
CA LYS A 126 16.51 -6.34 21.77
C LYS A 126 16.60 -7.84 21.56
N SER A 127 17.10 -8.24 20.40
CA SER A 127 17.29 -9.65 20.04
C SER A 127 18.59 -9.80 19.28
N PHE A 128 19.13 -11.01 19.24
CA PHE A 128 20.35 -11.32 18.48
C PHE A 128 20.02 -12.09 17.20
N PHE A 129 20.73 -11.76 16.13
CA PHE A 129 20.75 -12.55 14.89
C PHE A 129 22.20 -12.62 14.40
N ARG A 130 22.72 -13.84 14.22
CA ARG A 130 24.13 -14.09 13.79
C ARG A 130 25.16 -13.28 14.59
N GLY A 131 25.01 -13.28 15.92
CA GLY A 131 25.89 -12.57 16.86
C GLY A 131 25.71 -11.04 16.89
N LYS A 132 24.83 -10.47 16.07
CA LYS A 132 24.53 -9.03 16.08
C LYS A 132 23.29 -8.72 16.91
N CYS A 133 23.40 -7.76 17.82
CA CYS A 133 22.27 -7.22 18.57
C CYS A 133 21.45 -6.26 17.68
N ASN A 134 20.16 -6.54 17.53
CA ASN A 134 19.18 -5.68 16.86
C ASN A 134 18.25 -5.05 17.91
N SER A 135 17.91 -3.78 17.75
CA SER A 135 17.02 -3.04 18.65
C SER A 135 15.76 -2.60 17.91
N TYR A 136 14.62 -2.89 18.49
CA TYR A 136 13.31 -2.48 18.01
C TYR A 136 12.66 -1.60 19.07
N ASP A 137 12.31 -0.36 18.73
CA ASP A 137 11.58 0.55 19.61
C ASP A 137 10.65 1.43 18.76
N GLY A 138 9.34 1.18 18.89
CA GLY A 138 8.31 1.94 18.20
C GLY A 138 7.12 1.08 17.80
N TRP A 139 6.33 1.60 16.87
CA TRP A 139 5.15 0.92 16.32
C TRP A 139 5.49 0.38 14.95
N TYR A 140 5.19 -0.90 14.71
CA TYR A 140 5.49 -1.57 13.45
C TYR A 140 4.25 -2.26 12.90
N ASN A 141 4.15 -2.32 11.58
CA ASN A 141 3.09 -3.03 10.88
C ASN A 141 3.48 -4.50 10.68
N PHE A 142 2.73 -5.38 11.32
CA PHE A 142 2.88 -6.82 11.15
C PHE A 142 1.87 -7.37 10.15
N VAL A 143 2.30 -8.32 9.33
CA VAL A 143 1.43 -9.14 8.48
C VAL A 143 1.83 -10.59 8.70
N ASN A 144 0.90 -11.38 9.26
CA ASN A 144 1.14 -12.77 9.67
C ASN A 144 2.39 -12.94 10.54
N GLY A 145 2.52 -12.09 11.56
CA GLY A 145 3.65 -12.10 12.50
C GLY A 145 4.94 -11.47 11.98
N LYS A 146 5.02 -11.08 10.71
CA LYS A 146 6.23 -10.50 10.10
C LYS A 146 6.13 -8.99 9.98
N ILE A 147 7.17 -8.23 10.34
CA ILE A 147 7.25 -6.80 10.02
C ILE A 147 7.25 -6.65 8.50
N LYS A 148 6.26 -5.92 7.99
CA LYS A 148 6.07 -5.69 6.57
C LYS A 148 6.73 -4.36 6.17
N LYS A 149 7.91 -4.44 5.54
CA LYS A 149 8.74 -3.31 5.10
C LYS A 149 8.28 -2.75 3.75
N ASN A 150 7.32 -1.84 3.79
CA ASN A 150 6.91 -0.99 2.66
C ASN A 150 5.99 0.12 3.17
N LYS A 151 5.95 1.23 2.43
CA LYS A 151 4.93 2.27 2.65
C LYS A 151 3.53 1.69 2.58
N THR A 152 2.71 2.00 3.58
CA THR A 152 1.28 1.68 3.60
C THR A 152 0.54 2.49 4.66
N VAL A 153 -0.78 2.36 4.66
CA VAL A 153 -1.64 2.77 5.77
C VAL A 153 -2.18 1.51 6.43
N ALA A 154 -1.76 1.25 7.67
CA ALA A 154 -2.10 0.04 8.43
C ALA A 154 -2.89 0.37 9.70
N GLN A 155 -3.76 -0.55 10.12
CA GLN A 155 -4.66 -0.32 11.24
C GLN A 155 -4.23 -1.01 12.53
N ASN A 156 -4.71 -0.44 13.64
CA ASN A 156 -4.91 -1.12 14.91
C ASN A 156 -6.19 -0.59 15.59
N VAL A 157 -6.44 -0.97 16.84
CA VAL A 157 -7.63 -0.54 17.59
C VAL A 157 -7.75 0.98 17.75
N ASN A 158 -6.64 1.72 17.61
CA ASN A 158 -6.60 3.17 17.81
C ASN A 158 -6.77 3.97 16.50
N GLY A 159 -6.85 3.28 15.35
CA GLY A 159 -7.06 3.88 14.04
C GLY A 159 -6.08 3.37 12.99
N TRP A 160 -5.88 4.21 11.97
CA TRP A 160 -5.07 3.90 10.80
C TRP A 160 -3.85 4.82 10.76
N TRP A 161 -2.69 4.24 10.50
CA TRP A 161 -1.39 4.88 10.67
C TRP A 161 -0.58 4.77 9.39
N TYR A 162 0.10 5.85 9.04
CA TYR A 162 1.13 5.82 8.00
C TYR A 162 2.34 5.02 8.49
N VAL A 163 2.79 4.11 7.64
CA VAL A 163 3.94 3.23 7.86
C VAL A 163 4.95 3.52 6.76
N ASP A 164 6.21 3.67 7.13
CA ASP A 164 7.32 3.97 6.22
C ASP A 164 7.87 2.71 5.52
N ASP A 165 8.91 2.87 4.70
CA ASP A 165 9.56 1.75 4.00
C ASP A 165 10.23 0.73 4.94
N ASN A 166 10.47 1.10 6.21
CA ASN A 166 11.03 0.21 7.23
C ASN A 166 9.94 -0.59 7.96
N GLY A 167 8.66 -0.41 7.59
CA GLY A 167 7.53 -1.04 8.27
C GLY A 167 7.22 -0.38 9.62
N LYS A 168 7.77 0.79 9.91
CA LYS A 168 7.60 1.54 11.16
C LYS A 168 6.60 2.67 10.97
N VAL A 169 5.78 2.95 11.98
CA VAL A 169 4.91 4.13 11.99
C VAL A 169 5.75 5.40 12.10
N ASP A 170 5.49 6.35 11.20
CA ASP A 170 6.03 7.70 11.27
C ASP A 170 4.95 8.68 11.73
N PHE A 171 5.06 9.13 12.98
CA PHE A 171 4.12 10.07 13.62
C PHE A 171 4.30 11.52 13.17
N LEU A 172 5.35 11.85 12.40
CA LEU A 172 5.59 13.18 11.89
C LEU A 172 5.06 13.36 10.46
N TYR A 173 4.68 12.27 9.81
CA TYR A 173 4.19 12.29 8.44
C TYR A 173 2.88 13.07 8.30
N ASN A 174 2.88 14.03 7.38
CA ASN A 174 1.71 14.79 6.94
C ASN A 174 1.67 14.73 5.41
N GLY A 175 0.55 14.32 4.82
CA GLY A 175 0.46 14.14 3.37
C GLY A 175 -0.59 13.13 2.97
N ILE A 176 -0.34 12.43 1.86
CA ILE A 176 -1.25 11.42 1.29
C ILE A 176 -0.55 10.07 1.29
N ALA A 177 -1.21 9.05 1.83
CA ALA A 177 -0.71 7.68 1.81
C ALA A 177 -1.81 6.68 1.47
N ASN A 178 -1.44 5.54 0.93
CA ASN A 178 -2.40 4.60 0.39
C ASN A 178 -2.32 3.21 1.02
N ASN A 179 -3.45 2.50 0.94
CA ASN A 179 -3.54 1.06 1.13
C ASN A 179 -4.54 0.49 0.12
N LYS A 180 -4.89 -0.79 0.25
CA LYS A 180 -5.86 -1.45 -0.65
C LYS A 180 -7.24 -0.80 -0.70
N ASN A 181 -7.60 0.03 0.28
CA ASN A 181 -8.91 0.69 0.37
C ASN A 181 -8.91 2.09 -0.30
N GLY A 182 -7.74 2.62 -0.67
CA GLY A 182 -7.61 3.88 -1.39
C GLY A 182 -6.52 4.78 -0.84
N ASN A 183 -6.59 6.04 -1.24
CA ASN A 183 -5.66 7.11 -0.86
C ASN A 183 -6.26 7.95 0.26
N TRP A 184 -5.49 8.16 1.34
CA TRP A 184 -5.93 8.75 2.59
C TRP A 184 -5.08 9.97 2.95
N VAL A 185 -5.75 10.99 3.49
CA VAL A 185 -5.09 12.15 4.11
C VAL A 185 -4.56 11.75 5.47
N ILE A 186 -3.26 11.96 5.67
CA ILE A 186 -2.54 11.69 6.91
C ILE A 186 -2.18 13.00 7.58
N HIS A 187 -2.47 13.10 8.88
CA HIS A 187 -2.05 14.19 9.74
C HIS A 187 -1.37 13.63 11.00
N ASN A 188 -0.13 14.04 11.25
CA ASN A 188 0.71 13.53 12.35
C ASN A 188 0.75 11.99 12.41
N GLY A 189 0.99 11.37 11.26
CA GLY A 189 1.08 9.92 11.09
C GLY A 189 -0.23 9.15 11.14
N LYS A 190 -1.37 9.80 11.44
CA LYS A 190 -2.68 9.15 11.54
C LYS A 190 -3.60 9.58 10.40
N VAL A 191 -4.43 8.67 9.89
CA VAL A 191 -5.49 9.02 8.95
C VAL A 191 -6.45 10.03 9.58
N ASN A 192 -6.69 11.15 8.90
CA ASN A 192 -7.66 12.16 9.30
C ASN A 192 -9.00 11.92 8.59
N PHE A 193 -9.84 11.07 9.16
CA PHE A 193 -11.17 10.78 8.61
C PHE A 193 -12.14 11.96 8.61
N ASN A 194 -11.83 13.06 9.31
CA ASN A 194 -12.67 14.25 9.34
C ASN A 194 -12.28 15.27 8.25
N TYR A 195 -11.22 14.99 7.48
CA TYR A 195 -10.74 15.90 6.45
C TYR A 195 -11.70 15.95 5.26
N ASN A 196 -12.22 17.15 4.98
CA ASN A 196 -13.01 17.46 3.80
C ASN A 196 -12.41 18.72 3.18
N GLY A 197 -12.00 18.68 1.92
CA GLY A 197 -11.32 19.82 1.31
C GLY A 197 -10.32 19.44 0.21
N LEU A 198 -9.36 20.34 -0.01
CA LEU A 198 -8.26 20.16 -0.97
C LEU A 198 -6.93 19.96 -0.23
N ILE A 199 -6.32 18.79 -0.40
CA ILE A 199 -4.93 18.56 0.00
C ILE A 199 -4.02 18.76 -1.21
N TYR A 200 -2.90 19.44 -1.01
CA TYR A 200 -1.91 19.65 -2.06
C TYR A 200 -0.71 18.73 -1.84
N ASP A 201 -0.34 17.99 -2.88
CA ASP A 201 0.92 17.24 -2.93
C ASP A 201 1.69 17.65 -4.18
N ASN A 202 2.93 18.11 -3.99
CA ASN A 202 3.79 18.64 -5.07
C ASN A 202 3.09 19.65 -6.00
N GLY A 203 2.23 20.52 -5.44
CA GLY A 203 1.48 21.54 -6.20
C GLY A 203 0.21 21.03 -6.90
N VAL A 204 -0.09 19.74 -6.84
CA VAL A 204 -1.33 19.14 -7.36
C VAL A 204 -2.37 19.11 -6.25
N GLY A 205 -3.55 19.71 -6.50
CA GLY A 205 -4.66 19.73 -5.55
C GLY A 205 -5.56 18.50 -5.72
N TYR A 206 -5.79 17.76 -4.64
CA TYR A 206 -6.65 16.57 -4.61
C TYR A 206 -7.88 16.82 -3.73
N TYR A 207 -9.04 16.58 -4.31
CA TYR A 207 -10.30 16.64 -3.60
C TYR A 207 -10.51 15.44 -2.70
N CYS A 208 -10.82 15.71 -1.44
CA CYS A 208 -11.01 14.69 -0.42
C CYS A 208 -12.34 14.89 0.32
N LYS A 209 -13.00 13.77 0.64
CA LYS A 209 -14.12 13.70 1.59
C LYS A 209 -13.86 12.59 2.61
N ASN A 210 -14.20 12.86 3.86
CA ASN A 210 -14.03 11.92 4.98
C ASN A 210 -12.61 11.31 5.04
N GLY A 211 -11.60 12.13 4.77
CA GLY A 211 -10.19 11.72 4.76
C GLY A 211 -9.72 10.94 3.54
N ARG A 212 -10.59 10.63 2.58
CA ARG A 212 -10.26 9.84 1.38
C ARG A 212 -10.28 10.70 0.13
N LEU A 213 -9.33 10.49 -0.78
CA LEU A 213 -9.36 11.13 -2.10
C LEU A 213 -10.58 10.63 -2.91
N CYS A 214 -11.24 11.55 -3.60
CA CYS A 214 -12.43 11.29 -4.40
C CYS A 214 -12.07 11.10 -5.89
N GLU A 215 -11.36 10.02 -6.22
CA GLU A 215 -10.75 9.75 -7.54
C GLU A 215 -11.77 9.54 -8.68
N ASP A 216 -13.04 9.33 -8.35
CA ASP A 216 -14.14 9.15 -9.29
C ASP A 216 -14.90 10.44 -9.61
N VAL A 217 -14.62 11.54 -8.89
CA VAL A 217 -15.33 12.80 -9.04
C VAL A 217 -14.79 13.61 -10.22
N THR A 218 -15.63 13.81 -11.23
CA THR A 218 -15.41 14.81 -12.29
C THR A 218 -16.59 15.78 -12.32
N ASN A 219 -16.49 16.90 -11.61
CA ASN A 219 -17.56 17.89 -11.49
C ASN A 219 -17.00 19.25 -11.02
N ILE A 220 -17.81 20.30 -11.11
CA ILE A 220 -17.55 21.55 -10.38
C ILE A 220 -18.16 21.43 -9.00
N ILE A 221 -17.33 21.62 -7.97
CA ILE A 221 -17.70 21.43 -6.57
C ILE A 221 -17.37 22.68 -5.74
N ASN A 222 -18.22 22.96 -4.76
CA ASN A 222 -17.94 23.98 -3.74
C ASN A 222 -17.09 23.36 -2.63
N ILE A 223 -16.00 24.03 -2.28
CA ILE A 223 -15.07 23.66 -1.23
C ILE A 223 -14.79 24.94 -0.43
N ASP A 224 -15.28 24.99 0.81
CA ASP A 224 -15.12 26.12 1.73
C ASP A 224 -15.47 27.49 1.10
N GLY A 225 -16.57 27.53 0.34
CA GLY A 225 -17.07 28.77 -0.30
C GLY A 225 -16.52 29.03 -1.70
N GLU A 226 -15.45 28.35 -2.11
CA GLU A 226 -14.83 28.49 -3.42
C GLU A 226 -15.26 27.35 -4.35
N TRP A 227 -15.49 27.63 -5.63
CA TRP A 227 -15.90 26.62 -6.62
C TRP A 227 -14.72 26.20 -7.48
N TYR A 228 -14.45 24.89 -7.52
CA TYR A 228 -13.38 24.29 -8.30
C TYR A 228 -13.93 23.28 -9.28
N TYR A 229 -13.39 23.27 -10.51
CA TYR A 229 -13.56 22.15 -11.40
C TYR A 229 -12.53 21.07 -11.06
N VAL A 230 -13.03 19.88 -10.75
CA VAL A 230 -12.23 18.71 -10.40
C VAL A 230 -12.45 17.64 -11.45
N ILE A 231 -11.37 16.99 -11.89
CA ILE A 231 -11.36 15.90 -12.87
C ILE A 231 -10.70 14.68 -12.23
N LYS A 232 -11.47 13.60 -12.08
CA LYS A 232 -11.05 12.37 -11.37
C LYS A 232 -10.40 12.67 -10.01
N GLY A 233 -11.02 13.54 -9.22
CA GLY A 233 -10.54 13.95 -7.91
C GLY A 233 -9.40 14.98 -7.91
N ILE A 234 -8.87 15.37 -9.07
CA ILE A 234 -7.77 16.34 -9.18
C ILE A 234 -8.30 17.70 -9.62
N VAL A 235 -7.90 18.77 -8.93
CA VAL A 235 -8.24 20.14 -9.32
C VAL A 235 -7.67 20.44 -10.71
N TYR A 236 -8.50 20.96 -11.59
CA TYR A 236 -8.07 21.40 -12.91
C TYR A 236 -6.93 22.42 -12.78
N ASN A 237 -5.81 22.15 -13.44
CA ASN A 237 -4.69 23.07 -13.50
C ASN A 237 -4.05 22.93 -14.88
N SER A 238 -4.21 23.96 -15.71
CA SER A 238 -3.79 23.95 -17.11
C SER A 238 -3.42 25.34 -17.59
N ASN A 239 -2.72 25.44 -18.72
CA ASN A 239 -2.36 26.73 -19.31
C ASN A 239 -3.56 27.45 -19.94
N ASP A 240 -4.61 26.71 -20.27
CA ASP A 240 -5.81 27.23 -20.90
C ASP A 240 -6.99 27.18 -19.93
N PRO A 241 -7.89 28.17 -19.93
CA PRO A 241 -9.18 28.06 -19.26
C PRO A 241 -10.14 27.13 -20.04
N ILE A 242 -11.19 26.66 -19.38
CA ILE A 242 -12.20 25.78 -19.99
C ILE A 242 -13.62 26.17 -19.57
N VAL A 243 -14.61 25.72 -20.35
CA VAL A 243 -16.02 25.70 -19.93
C VAL A 243 -16.40 24.31 -19.39
N ALA A 244 -16.64 24.19 -18.10
CA ALA A 244 -17.04 22.95 -17.44
C ALA A 244 -18.51 22.94 -17.02
N LYS A 245 -19.11 21.77 -16.84
CA LYS A 245 -20.53 21.60 -16.47
C LYS A 245 -20.68 21.09 -15.04
N ASN A 246 -21.69 21.59 -14.34
CA ASN A 246 -22.35 20.91 -13.22
C ASN A 246 -23.87 20.91 -13.41
N GLU A 247 -24.63 20.50 -12.38
CA GLU A 247 -26.10 20.49 -12.39
C GLU A 247 -26.71 21.89 -12.58
N ASN A 248 -25.98 22.96 -12.22
CA ASN A 248 -26.45 24.34 -12.29
C ASN A 248 -26.17 25.03 -13.63
N GLY A 249 -25.38 24.41 -14.51
CA GLY A 249 -25.10 24.91 -15.85
C GLY A 249 -23.65 24.69 -16.28
N TRP A 250 -23.23 25.50 -17.24
CA TRP A 250 -21.88 25.50 -17.78
C TRP A 250 -21.17 26.79 -17.37
N TRP A 251 -19.95 26.67 -16.85
CA TRP A 251 -19.25 27.74 -16.17
C TRP A 251 -17.84 27.93 -16.72
N TYR A 252 -17.37 29.17 -16.73
CA TYR A 252 -15.99 29.51 -16.98
C TYR A 252 -15.12 29.02 -15.82
N VAL A 253 -14.06 28.29 -16.16
CA VAL A 253 -13.06 27.80 -15.23
C VAL A 253 -11.72 28.35 -15.66
N GLY A 254 -11.07 29.11 -14.78
CA GLY A 254 -9.73 29.64 -15.00
C GLY A 254 -8.65 28.56 -15.03
N THR A 255 -7.43 28.96 -15.38
CA THR A 255 -6.26 28.09 -15.48
C THR A 255 -5.90 27.38 -14.18
N ASN A 256 -6.26 27.97 -13.04
CA ASN A 256 -6.09 27.41 -11.70
C ASN A 256 -7.26 26.54 -11.22
N GLY A 257 -8.21 26.22 -12.10
CA GLY A 257 -9.36 25.36 -11.80
C GLY A 257 -10.50 26.03 -11.06
N LYS A 258 -10.37 27.31 -10.70
CA LYS A 258 -11.45 28.06 -10.05
C LYS A 258 -12.50 28.52 -11.05
N VAL A 259 -13.76 28.48 -10.62
CA VAL A 259 -14.84 29.14 -11.35
C VAL A 259 -14.72 30.65 -11.19
N ASP A 260 -14.77 31.38 -12.31
CA ASP A 260 -14.86 32.85 -12.28
C ASP A 260 -16.29 33.28 -12.58
N PHE A 261 -17.03 33.66 -11.52
CA PHE A 261 -18.41 34.13 -11.62
C PHE A 261 -18.55 35.55 -12.19
N ASN A 262 -17.44 36.26 -12.42
CA ASN A 262 -17.44 37.59 -13.02
C ASN A 262 -16.97 37.56 -14.48
N TYR A 263 -16.62 36.39 -15.02
CA TYR A 263 -16.15 36.29 -16.39
C TYR A 263 -17.25 36.64 -17.39
N GLU A 264 -16.91 37.54 -18.32
CA GLU A 264 -17.69 37.82 -19.51
C GLU A 264 -16.79 37.71 -20.75
N GLY A 265 -17.20 36.89 -21.72
CA GLY A 265 -16.38 36.63 -22.90
C GLY A 265 -16.70 35.30 -23.58
N VAL A 266 -15.75 34.81 -24.36
CA VAL A 266 -15.87 33.56 -25.11
C VAL A 266 -14.79 32.57 -24.66
N ALA A 267 -15.22 31.37 -24.27
CA ALA A 267 -14.32 30.29 -23.87
C ALA A 267 -14.78 28.96 -24.47
N GLN A 268 -13.87 27.98 -24.49
CA GLN A 268 -14.11 26.70 -25.18
C GLN A 268 -14.20 25.51 -24.25
N ASN A 269 -14.86 24.47 -24.75
CA ASN A 269 -14.75 23.10 -24.26
C ASN A 269 -14.75 22.13 -25.46
N LYS A 270 -14.81 20.83 -25.20
CA LYS A 270 -14.82 19.80 -26.27
C LYS A 270 -15.96 19.92 -27.29
N ASN A 271 -17.02 20.66 -26.97
CA ASN A 271 -18.20 20.84 -27.83
C ASN A 271 -18.13 22.14 -28.67
N GLY A 272 -17.09 22.95 -28.49
CA GLY A 272 -16.86 24.20 -29.20
C GLY A 272 -16.72 25.41 -28.28
N TRP A 273 -16.87 26.60 -28.88
CA TRP A 273 -16.78 27.89 -28.21
C TRP A 273 -18.15 28.38 -27.76
N TRP A 274 -18.20 29.01 -26.60
CA TRP A 274 -19.42 29.47 -25.94
C TRP A 274 -19.23 30.88 -25.44
N TYR A 275 -20.27 31.71 -25.54
CA TYR A 275 -20.32 32.99 -24.86
C TYR A 275 -20.79 32.79 -23.41
N LEU A 276 -20.09 33.45 -22.49
CA LEU A 276 -20.35 33.42 -21.06
C LEU A 276 -20.61 34.82 -20.56
N LYS A 277 -21.58 34.94 -19.65
CA LYS A 277 -21.91 36.16 -18.92
C LYS A 277 -22.07 35.82 -17.45
N ASN A 278 -21.46 36.61 -16.57
CA ASN A 278 -21.40 36.32 -15.12
C ASN A 278 -20.90 34.89 -14.86
N GLY A 279 -19.84 34.50 -15.58
CA GLY A 279 -19.21 33.19 -15.49
C GLY A 279 -20.01 32.03 -16.08
N LYS A 280 -21.25 32.21 -16.53
CA LYS A 280 -22.13 31.12 -16.99
C LYS A 280 -22.39 31.21 -18.49
N VAL A 281 -22.47 30.08 -19.18
CA VAL A 281 -22.94 30.04 -20.58
C VAL A 281 -24.37 30.54 -20.66
N ASP A 282 -24.59 31.50 -21.55
CA ASP A 282 -25.91 32.08 -21.85
C ASP A 282 -26.45 31.46 -23.16
N PHE A 283 -27.25 30.40 -23.04
CA PHE A 283 -27.79 29.64 -24.18
C PHE A 283 -28.86 30.39 -24.97
N ASP A 284 -29.38 31.51 -24.47
CA ASP A 284 -30.37 32.34 -25.17
C ASP A 284 -29.69 33.48 -25.93
N LYS A 285 -28.36 33.64 -25.78
CA LYS A 285 -27.64 34.76 -26.36
C LYS A 285 -27.57 34.68 -27.88
N LYS A 286 -27.91 35.80 -28.52
CA LYS A 286 -27.68 36.07 -29.94
C LYS A 286 -27.09 37.46 -30.14
N MET A 287 -25.84 37.56 -30.62
CA MET A 287 -25.15 38.84 -30.86
C MET A 287 -23.89 38.68 -31.71
N ILE A 288 -23.33 39.79 -32.18
CA ILE A 288 -21.92 39.87 -32.56
C ILE A 288 -21.14 40.33 -31.32
N PHE A 289 -20.12 39.57 -30.92
CA PHE A 289 -19.26 39.86 -29.78
C PHE A 289 -17.82 40.07 -30.25
N THR A 290 -17.21 41.19 -29.91
CA THR A 290 -15.78 41.43 -30.12
C THR A 290 -15.06 41.16 -28.82
N ASP A 291 -14.14 40.19 -28.81
CA ASP A 291 -13.30 39.95 -27.64
C ASP A 291 -12.37 41.15 -27.41
N PRO A 292 -12.50 41.87 -26.28
CA PRO A 292 -11.71 43.07 -26.03
C PRO A 292 -10.20 42.79 -25.88
N LYS A 293 -9.80 41.54 -25.58
CA LYS A 293 -8.38 41.18 -25.42
C LYS A 293 -7.71 40.87 -26.75
N THR A 294 -8.41 40.17 -27.64
CA THR A 294 -7.84 39.67 -28.90
C THR A 294 -8.30 40.44 -30.12
N GLY A 295 -9.38 41.22 -30.02
CA GLY A 295 -10.03 41.91 -31.14
C GLY A 295 -10.83 40.98 -32.06
N ILE A 296 -10.92 39.69 -31.74
CA ILE A 296 -11.62 38.71 -32.58
C ILE A 296 -13.13 38.94 -32.51
N ASN A 297 -13.79 38.94 -33.67
CA ASN A 297 -15.23 39.03 -33.78
C ASN A 297 -15.86 37.63 -33.83
N TYR A 298 -16.84 37.40 -32.97
CA TYR A 298 -17.61 36.17 -32.87
C TYR A 298 -19.07 36.42 -33.20
N ASN A 299 -19.67 35.53 -34.00
CA ASN A 299 -21.10 35.43 -34.15
C ASN A 299 -21.63 34.43 -33.11
N ILE A 300 -22.44 34.93 -32.18
CA ILE A 300 -23.04 34.16 -31.09
C ILE A 300 -24.48 33.85 -31.46
N ILE A 301 -24.83 32.56 -31.49
CA ILE A 301 -26.21 32.09 -31.71
C ILE A 301 -26.49 30.96 -30.71
N ASN A 302 -27.55 31.13 -29.91
CA ASN A 302 -27.91 30.22 -28.81
C ASN A 302 -26.71 29.94 -27.87
N GLY A 303 -25.97 31.00 -27.55
CA GLY A 303 -24.74 30.94 -26.75
C GLY A 303 -23.52 30.36 -27.45
N LYS A 304 -23.65 29.67 -28.59
CA LYS A 304 -22.53 29.08 -29.32
C LYS A 304 -21.80 30.16 -30.11
N ALA A 305 -20.49 30.24 -29.93
CA ALA A 305 -19.63 31.22 -30.60
C ALA A 305 -18.97 30.63 -31.85
N THR A 306 -18.96 31.40 -32.93
CA THR A 306 -18.26 31.06 -34.18
C THR A 306 -17.44 32.27 -34.64
N ILE A 307 -16.18 32.07 -35.03
CA ILE A 307 -15.31 33.16 -35.48
C ILE A 307 -15.86 33.71 -36.79
N ILE A 308 -16.03 35.03 -36.87
CA ILE A 308 -16.31 35.74 -38.11
C ILE A 308 -14.96 35.96 -38.77
N LYS A 309 -14.69 35.27 -39.88
CA LYS A 309 -13.48 35.52 -40.67
C LYS A 309 -13.46 37.00 -41.04
N GLN A 310 -12.40 37.72 -40.67
CA GLN A 310 -12.13 39.01 -41.29
C GLN A 310 -11.86 38.72 -42.77
N LYS A 311 -12.49 39.48 -43.67
CA LYS A 311 -12.20 39.39 -45.09
C LYS A 311 -10.73 39.78 -45.25
N ASP A 312 -9.89 38.90 -45.80
CA ASP A 312 -8.50 39.25 -46.07
C ASP A 312 -8.49 40.50 -46.96
N GLU A 313 -7.83 41.58 -46.53
CA GLU A 313 -7.76 42.87 -47.25
C GLU A 313 -6.99 42.79 -48.58
N TRP A 314 -6.65 41.58 -49.05
CA TRP A 314 -5.81 41.34 -50.25
C TRP A 314 -6.57 40.73 -51.44
N GLU A 315 -7.89 40.59 -51.39
CA GLU A 315 -8.66 40.31 -52.60
C GLU A 315 -8.73 41.58 -53.47
N LEU A 316 -7.71 41.77 -54.32
CA LEU A 316 -7.72 42.82 -55.35
C LEU A 316 -8.99 42.69 -56.21
N PRO A 317 -9.65 43.80 -56.56
CA PRO A 317 -10.78 43.76 -57.47
C PRO A 317 -10.32 43.14 -58.80
N VAL A 318 -11.03 42.10 -59.24
CA VAL A 318 -10.88 41.55 -60.58
C VAL A 318 -11.20 42.69 -61.56
N MET A 319 -10.17 43.19 -62.26
CA MET A 319 -10.34 44.12 -63.39
C MET A 319 -10.79 43.37 -64.63
#